data_AF-A0A452RPP0-F1
#
_entry.id   AF-A0A452RPP0-F1
#
_cell.length_a   1.000
_cell.length_b   1.000
_cell.length_c   1.000
_cell.angle_alpha   90.00
_cell.angle_beta   90.00
_cell.angle_gamma   90.00
#
_symmetry.space_group_name_H-M   'P 1'
#
loop_
_entity.id
_entity.type
_entity.pdbx_description
1 polymer ?
#
loop_
_entity_poly.entity_id
_entity_poly.type
_entity_poly.pdbx_seq_one_letter_code
_entity_poly.pdbx_strand_id
1 'polypeptide(L)'
;LFFERHLENLIKHFIPGTTDPAVILDLLPLCRNYVRRLRVDQFLPPVQLPPPPGELSDSGSDVELEEPATDHYQLRDLVAGLSHLEELDLVYGVKDCGMNFEWNLFLFTYRDCHSLAATIKACHTLKDGGKQLLEGMSDNKTLLEFDLRLSDVAQESEYLIGQALCANREAARQRALNPSHFISPVMAKGPENPAG
;
A
#
# COMPACT_ATOMS: atom_id res chain seq x y z
N LEU A 1 21.56 9.38 -3.76
CA LEU A 1 22.32 10.45 -3.05
C LEU A 1 22.40 10.15 -1.54
N PHE A 2 23.06 11.00 -0.73
CA PHE A 2 23.12 10.88 0.75
C PHE A 2 21.76 11.14 1.42
N PHE A 3 21.09 12.27 1.10
CA PHE A 3 19.81 12.64 1.73
C PHE A 3 18.70 11.61 1.48
N GLU A 4 18.57 11.13 0.24
CA GLU A 4 17.60 10.10 -0.12
C GLU A 4 17.81 8.85 0.73
N ARG A 5 19.03 8.29 0.72
CA ARG A 5 19.36 7.08 1.50
C ARG A 5 19.16 7.27 2.99
N HIS A 6 19.46 8.45 3.54
CA HIS A 6 19.27 8.73 4.95
C HIS A 6 17.78 8.77 5.32
N LEU A 7 16.98 9.49 4.53
CA LEU A 7 15.53 9.60 4.72
C LEU A 7 14.84 8.25 4.56
N GLU A 8 15.18 7.51 3.50
CA GLU A 8 14.71 6.14 3.27
C GLU A 8 15.05 5.23 4.45
N ASN A 9 16.28 5.32 4.99
CA ASN A 9 16.69 4.51 6.13
C ASN A 9 15.91 4.84 7.40
N LEU A 10 15.58 6.11 7.65
CA LEU A 10 14.75 6.48 8.80
C LEU A 10 13.33 5.95 8.67
N ILE A 11 12.71 6.09 7.49
CA ILE A 11 11.35 5.59 7.25
C ILE A 11 11.28 4.07 7.40
N LYS A 12 12.26 3.33 6.86
CA LYS A 12 12.32 1.86 6.92
C LYS A 12 12.38 1.31 8.34
N HIS A 13 12.87 2.09 9.30
CA HIS A 13 12.98 1.69 10.71
C HIS A 13 12.00 2.44 11.61
N PHE A 14 11.08 3.21 11.02
CA PHE A 14 10.07 3.94 11.77
C PHE A 14 9.01 2.97 12.29
N ILE A 15 8.78 2.97 13.60
CA ILE A 15 7.75 2.15 14.24
C ILE A 15 6.57 3.05 14.63
N PRO A 16 5.40 2.93 13.98
CA PRO A 16 4.21 3.67 14.34
C PRO A 16 3.83 3.51 15.81
N GLY A 17 3.47 4.61 16.47
CA GLY A 17 3.15 4.65 17.91
C GLY A 17 4.36 4.62 18.85
N THR A 18 5.58 4.33 18.35
CA THR A 18 6.81 4.30 19.17
C THR A 18 7.80 5.39 18.76
N THR A 19 7.98 5.61 17.46
CA THR A 19 8.91 6.62 16.92
C THR A 19 8.20 7.95 16.73
N ASP A 20 8.81 9.05 17.16
CA ASP A 20 8.28 10.40 16.93
C ASP A 20 8.45 10.80 15.44
N PRO A 21 7.37 11.19 14.72
CA PRO A 21 7.45 11.72 13.35
C PRO A 21 8.47 12.86 13.16
N ALA A 22 8.76 13.65 14.21
CA ALA A 22 9.74 14.74 14.17
C ALA A 22 11.13 14.27 13.73
N VAL A 23 11.52 13.02 14.05
CA VAL A 23 12.82 12.43 13.63
C VAL A 23 13.00 12.48 12.11
N ILE A 24 11.91 12.37 11.36
CA ILE A 24 11.90 12.44 9.89
C ILE A 24 11.66 13.89 9.43
N LEU A 25 10.66 14.57 9.99
CA LEU A 25 10.22 15.88 9.51
C LEU A 25 11.24 17.00 9.77
N ASP A 26 12.03 16.91 10.84
CA ASP A 26 13.07 17.90 11.17
C ASP A 26 14.23 17.92 10.15
N LEU A 27 14.30 16.91 9.27
CA LEU A 27 15.28 16.88 8.17
C LEU A 27 14.82 17.68 6.94
N LEU A 28 13.52 17.99 6.81
CA LEU A 28 12.98 18.72 5.66
C LEU A 28 13.71 20.03 5.35
N PRO A 29 14.05 20.89 6.33
CA PRO A 29 14.81 22.12 6.06
C PRO A 29 16.17 21.87 5.38
N LEU A 30 16.76 20.69 5.60
CA LEU A 30 18.08 20.32 5.09
C LEU A 30 18.00 19.65 3.72
N CYS A 31 16.94 18.87 3.45
CA CYS A 31 16.89 17.98 2.29
C CYS A 31 15.80 18.30 1.25
N ARG A 32 14.83 19.18 1.55
CA ARG A 32 13.65 19.46 0.70
C ARG A 32 13.94 19.71 -0.78
N ASN A 33 15.05 20.38 -1.09
CA ASN A 33 15.44 20.75 -2.44
C ASN A 33 16.40 19.73 -3.11
N TYR A 34 16.74 18.63 -2.43
CA TYR A 34 17.77 17.68 -2.89
C TYR A 34 17.25 16.27 -3.12
N VAL A 35 16.13 15.90 -2.50
CA VAL A 35 15.52 14.58 -2.65
C VAL A 35 14.69 14.56 -3.93
N ARG A 36 15.10 13.72 -4.89
CA ARG A 36 14.37 13.50 -6.15
C ARG A 36 13.70 12.14 -6.21
N ARG A 37 14.25 11.15 -5.51
CA ARG A 37 13.69 9.81 -5.39
C ARG A 37 13.51 9.45 -3.92
N LEU A 38 12.38 8.82 -3.61
CA LEU A 38 12.11 8.22 -2.32
C LEU A 38 11.74 6.74 -2.52
N ARG A 39 12.65 5.85 -2.12
CA ARG A 39 12.45 4.40 -2.20
C ARG A 39 12.40 3.74 -0.81
N VAL A 40 11.21 3.36 -0.41
CA VAL A 40 10.93 2.68 0.85
C VAL A 40 10.50 1.26 0.55
N ASP A 41 11.41 0.32 0.71
CA ASP A 41 11.20 -1.10 0.39
C ASP A 41 10.68 -1.92 1.58
N GLN A 42 10.37 -1.26 2.70
CA GLN A 42 9.65 -1.83 3.83
C GLN A 42 9.03 -0.74 4.70
N PHE A 43 7.92 -1.08 5.35
CA PHE A 43 7.37 -0.32 6.47
C PHE A 43 7.17 -1.26 7.66
N LEU A 44 7.60 -0.84 8.85
CA LEU A 44 7.32 -1.62 10.05
C LEU A 44 5.87 -1.36 10.49
N PRO A 45 5.16 -2.41 10.94
CA PRO A 45 3.86 -2.24 11.54
C PRO A 45 3.99 -1.58 12.92
N PRO A 46 2.89 -1.03 13.44
CA PRO A 46 2.81 -0.62 14.83
C PRO A 46 3.08 -1.80 15.76
N VAL A 47 3.83 -1.55 16.82
CA VAL A 47 4.08 -2.53 17.87
C VAL A 47 3.19 -2.18 19.06
N GLN A 48 2.31 -3.10 19.44
CA GLN A 48 1.66 -3.01 20.75
C GLN A 48 2.68 -3.40 21.81
N LEU A 49 3.15 -2.41 22.58
CA LEU A 49 3.94 -2.71 23.76
C LEU A 49 3.03 -3.39 24.79
N PRO A 50 3.47 -4.50 25.41
CA PRO A 50 2.71 -5.07 26.51
C PRO A 50 2.56 -4.00 27.62
N PRO A 51 1.39 -3.91 28.25
CA PRO A 51 1.17 -2.94 29.31
C PRO A 51 2.18 -3.14 30.44
N PRO A 52 2.61 -2.06 31.12
CA PRO A 52 3.55 -2.17 32.23
C PRO A 52 3.00 -3.13 33.30
N PRO A 53 3.85 -3.97 33.92
CA PRO A 53 3.40 -4.89 34.95
C PRO A 53 2.88 -4.13 36.16
N GLY A 54 1.56 -4.13 36.34
CA GLY A 54 0.87 -3.47 37.46
C GLY A 54 -0.48 -2.83 37.13
N GLU A 55 -0.81 -2.62 35.85
CA GLU A 55 -2.07 -1.96 35.44
C GLU A 55 -3.20 -2.93 35.05
N LEU A 56 -3.00 -4.24 35.16
CA LEU A 56 -4.08 -5.22 35.05
C LEU A 56 -4.81 -5.30 36.40
N SER A 57 -5.51 -4.22 36.75
CA SER A 57 -6.50 -4.22 37.82
C SER A 57 -7.76 -4.91 37.31
N ASP A 58 -8.24 -5.91 38.06
CA ASP A 58 -9.42 -6.76 37.84
C ASP A 58 -10.77 -5.98 37.94
N SER A 59 -10.85 -4.82 37.29
CA SER A 59 -12.10 -4.08 37.14
C SER A 59 -12.48 -4.09 35.68
N GLY A 60 -13.51 -4.87 35.35
CA GLY A 60 -14.20 -4.89 34.07
C GLY A 60 -14.91 -3.58 33.78
N SER A 61 -14.15 -2.49 33.64
CA SER A 61 -14.58 -1.33 32.89
C SER A 61 -14.29 -1.61 31.42
N ASP A 62 -15.35 -1.59 30.63
CA ASP A 62 -15.34 -1.51 29.17
C ASP A 62 -14.68 -0.17 28.79
N VAL A 63 -13.36 -0.08 28.97
CA VAL A 63 -12.56 0.98 28.36
C VAL A 63 -12.58 0.62 26.89
N GLU A 64 -13.25 1.44 26.07
CA GLU A 64 -12.97 1.48 24.63
C GLU A 64 -11.46 1.71 24.51
N LEU A 65 -10.71 0.61 24.43
CA LEU A 65 -9.32 0.62 24.07
C LEU A 65 -9.30 1.33 22.73
N GLU A 66 -8.76 2.56 22.68
CA GLU A 66 -8.48 3.23 21.42
C GLU A 66 -7.82 2.18 20.54
N GLU A 67 -8.49 1.86 19.41
CA GLU A 67 -8.00 0.81 18.53
C GLU A 67 -6.53 1.11 18.26
N PRO A 68 -5.61 0.21 18.65
CA PRO A 68 -4.19 0.48 18.51
C PRO A 68 -3.95 0.87 17.07
N ALA A 69 -3.18 1.95 16.87
CA ALA A 69 -2.76 2.36 15.54
C ALA A 69 -2.29 1.08 14.84
N THR A 70 -2.97 0.70 13.76
CA THR A 70 -2.74 -0.54 13.00
C THR A 70 -2.05 -0.26 11.68
N ASP A 71 -1.78 1.02 11.43
CA ASP A 71 -1.42 1.55 10.13
C ASP A 71 0.04 1.96 10.08
N HIS A 72 0.61 1.91 8.88
CA HIS A 72 2.00 2.24 8.64
C HIS A 72 2.25 3.75 8.76
N TYR A 73 3.52 4.15 8.79
CA TYR A 73 3.89 5.55 8.84
C TYR A 73 3.28 6.35 7.67
N GLN A 74 2.66 7.49 8.00
CA GLN A 74 1.98 8.35 7.04
C GLN A 74 3.01 9.29 6.41
N LEU A 75 3.25 9.13 5.10
CA LEU A 75 4.26 9.90 4.39
C LEU A 75 3.83 11.32 4.03
N ARG A 76 2.52 11.60 3.99
CA ARG A 76 1.92 12.84 3.46
C ARG A 76 2.71 14.11 3.80
N ASP A 77 2.99 14.35 5.08
CA ASP A 77 3.63 15.59 5.54
C ASP A 77 5.09 15.69 5.10
N LEU A 78 5.79 14.55 5.09
CA LEU A 78 7.13 14.47 4.52
C LEU A 78 7.09 14.83 3.03
N VAL A 79 6.22 14.19 2.25
CA VAL A 79 6.22 14.34 0.79
C VAL A 79 5.74 15.72 0.37
N ALA A 80 4.81 16.33 1.12
CA ALA A 80 4.41 17.72 0.95
C ALA A 80 5.61 18.69 1.08
N GLY A 81 6.59 18.36 1.93
CA GLY A 81 7.79 19.17 2.14
C GLY A 81 8.89 18.99 1.08
N LEU A 82 8.85 17.93 0.27
CA LEU A 82 9.87 17.63 -0.73
C LEU A 82 9.54 18.30 -2.07
N SER A 83 10.20 19.42 -2.38
CA SER A 83 9.83 20.29 -3.50
C SER A 83 10.29 19.80 -4.87
N HIS A 84 11.09 18.74 -4.93
CA HIS A 84 11.63 18.18 -6.19
C HIS A 84 11.51 16.67 -6.28
N LEU A 85 10.59 16.06 -5.51
CA LEU A 85 10.38 14.63 -5.56
C LEU A 85 9.74 14.23 -6.91
N GLU A 86 10.44 13.40 -7.66
CA GLU A 86 10.06 12.93 -8.99
C GLU A 86 9.70 11.44 -9.01
N GLU A 87 10.21 10.66 -8.05
CA GLU A 87 10.02 9.22 -8.02
C GLU A 87 9.67 8.74 -6.60
N LEU A 88 8.60 7.96 -6.50
CA LEU A 88 8.11 7.38 -5.25
C LEU A 88 7.91 5.87 -5.43
N ASP A 89 8.70 5.06 -4.72
CA ASP A 89 8.66 3.59 -4.74
C ASP A 89 8.42 3.09 -3.32
N LEU A 90 7.25 2.49 -3.07
CA LEU A 90 6.77 2.09 -1.74
C LEU A 90 6.38 0.62 -1.71
N VAL A 91 6.89 -0.13 -0.73
CA VAL A 91 6.51 -1.52 -0.45
C VAL A 91 5.93 -1.62 0.96
N TYR A 92 4.63 -1.85 1.04
CA TYR A 92 3.91 -2.10 2.29
C TYR A 92 4.12 -3.56 2.72
N GLY A 93 5.17 -3.78 3.52
CA GLY A 93 5.52 -5.07 4.08
C GLY A 93 6.85 -5.01 4.84
N VAL A 94 7.14 -6.07 5.58
CA VAL A 94 8.36 -6.17 6.40
C VAL A 94 9.36 -7.12 5.76
N LYS A 95 10.63 -6.72 5.68
CA LYS A 95 11.71 -7.61 5.26
C LYS A 95 12.36 -8.29 6.46
N ASP A 96 12.96 -9.45 6.22
CA ASP A 96 13.83 -10.13 7.18
C ASP A 96 13.20 -10.37 8.56
N CYS A 97 11.87 -10.56 8.62
CA CYS A 97 11.12 -10.76 9.88
C CYS A 97 11.49 -12.07 10.63
N GLY A 98 12.22 -12.98 10.00
CA GLY A 98 12.78 -14.16 10.64
C GLY A 98 11.72 -15.02 11.34
N MET A 99 11.95 -15.30 12.63
CA MET A 99 11.02 -16.09 13.46
C MET A 99 9.82 -15.27 13.97
N ASN A 100 9.82 -13.94 13.80
CA ASN A 100 8.71 -13.06 14.20
C ASN A 100 7.70 -12.87 13.05
N PHE A 101 7.60 -13.84 12.13
CA PHE A 101 6.70 -13.76 11.00
C PHE A 101 5.23 -13.85 11.44
N GLU A 102 4.44 -12.88 11.02
CA GLU A 102 2.99 -12.90 11.10
C GLU A 102 2.38 -12.40 9.77
N TRP A 103 1.22 -12.95 9.37
CA TRP A 103 0.55 -12.55 8.12
C TRP A 103 0.13 -11.08 8.10
N ASN A 104 -0.18 -10.53 9.27
CA ASN A 104 -0.55 -9.12 9.45
C ASN A 104 0.60 -8.14 9.13
N LEU A 105 1.87 -8.57 9.14
CA LEU A 105 3.04 -7.73 8.80
C LEU A 105 3.03 -7.26 7.34
N PHE A 106 2.22 -7.90 6.49
CA PHE A 106 2.05 -7.58 5.08
C PHE A 106 0.64 -7.06 4.78
N LEU A 107 -0.16 -6.80 5.83
CA LEU A 107 -1.53 -6.33 5.67
C LEU A 107 -1.51 -4.87 5.21
N PHE A 108 -2.10 -4.60 4.05
CA PHE A 108 -2.38 -3.27 3.56
C PHE A 108 -3.81 -2.88 3.95
N THR A 109 -3.96 -2.00 4.93
CA THR A 109 -5.28 -1.68 5.52
C THR A 109 -6.07 -0.68 4.65
N TYR A 110 -7.35 -0.51 4.97
CA TYR A 110 -8.16 0.57 4.37
C TYR A 110 -7.59 1.96 4.68
N ARG A 111 -7.07 2.17 5.89
CA ARG A 111 -6.44 3.43 6.29
C ARG A 111 -5.09 3.63 5.62
N ASP A 112 -4.31 2.57 5.38
CA ASP A 112 -3.11 2.64 4.53
C ASP A 112 -3.45 3.12 3.11
N CYS A 113 -4.57 2.63 2.54
CA CYS A 113 -5.06 3.08 1.23
C CYS A 113 -5.41 4.58 1.25
N HIS A 114 -6.11 5.05 2.28
CA HIS A 114 -6.42 6.48 2.44
C HIS A 114 -5.15 7.32 2.65
N SER A 115 -4.19 6.85 3.44
CA SER A 115 -2.90 7.48 3.69
C SER A 115 -2.06 7.57 2.41
N LEU A 116 -2.03 6.52 1.60
CA LEU A 116 -1.36 6.50 0.29
C LEU A 116 -2.01 7.50 -0.66
N ALA A 117 -3.33 7.55 -0.73
CA ALA A 117 -4.04 8.52 -1.56
C ALA A 117 -3.72 9.97 -1.14
N ALA A 118 -3.71 10.25 0.16
CA ALA A 118 -3.34 11.55 0.69
C ALA A 118 -1.87 11.90 0.41
N THR A 119 -0.98 10.91 0.46
CA THR A 119 0.44 11.03 0.12
C THR A 119 0.63 11.41 -1.34
N ILE A 120 0.00 10.68 -2.27
CA ILE A 120 0.08 10.95 -3.71
C ILE A 120 -0.46 12.36 -4.01
N LYS A 121 -1.58 12.75 -3.38
CA LYS A 121 -2.16 14.09 -3.54
C LYS A 121 -1.22 15.22 -3.06
N ALA A 122 -0.35 14.94 -2.10
CA ALA A 122 0.63 15.89 -1.57
C ALA A 122 1.91 15.98 -2.42
N CYS A 123 2.10 15.09 -3.40
CA CYS A 123 3.25 15.16 -4.30
C CYS A 123 3.02 16.21 -5.39
N HIS A 124 3.62 17.39 -5.21
CA HIS A 124 3.47 18.50 -6.17
C HIS A 124 4.32 18.33 -7.45
N THR A 125 5.26 17.38 -7.46
CA THR A 125 6.32 17.28 -8.47
C THR A 125 6.48 15.90 -9.09
N LEU A 126 5.58 14.95 -8.80
CA LEU A 126 5.52 13.66 -9.48
C LEU A 126 5.20 13.89 -10.96
N LYS A 127 6.24 14.17 -11.74
CA LYS A 127 6.17 14.26 -13.19
C LYS A 127 5.63 12.92 -13.67
N ASP A 128 4.56 12.99 -14.46
CA ASP A 128 3.88 11.84 -15.02
C ASP A 128 3.11 10.97 -14.02
N GLY A 129 2.59 11.52 -12.91
CA GLY A 129 1.62 10.80 -12.06
C GLY A 129 0.46 10.19 -12.86
N GLY A 130 0.03 10.87 -13.94
CA GLY A 130 -0.90 10.32 -14.92
C GLY A 130 -0.42 9.08 -15.67
N LYS A 131 0.87 9.01 -16.06
CA LYS A 131 1.42 7.82 -16.76
C LYS A 131 1.59 6.65 -15.81
N GLN A 132 2.02 6.89 -14.56
CA GLN A 132 2.15 5.83 -13.55
C GLN A 132 0.78 5.25 -13.18
N LEU A 133 -0.23 6.13 -13.02
CA LEU A 133 -1.63 5.70 -12.84
C LEU A 133 -2.12 4.90 -14.05
N LEU A 134 -1.78 5.35 -15.27
CA LEU A 134 -2.12 4.63 -16.49
C LEU A 134 -1.46 3.25 -16.56
N GLU A 135 -0.17 3.13 -16.23
CA GLU A 135 0.55 1.85 -16.21
C GLU A 135 -0.10 0.87 -15.22
N GLY A 136 -0.31 1.31 -13.97
CA GLY A 136 -1.00 0.50 -12.97
C GLY A 136 -2.44 0.12 -13.36
N MET A 137 -3.18 1.04 -13.99
CA MET A 137 -4.53 0.74 -14.47
C MET A 137 -4.54 -0.20 -15.68
N SER A 138 -3.51 -0.11 -16.53
CA SER A 138 -3.37 -0.99 -17.70
C SER A 138 -3.12 -2.42 -17.27
N ASP A 139 -2.38 -2.65 -16.18
CA ASP A 139 -2.13 -3.97 -15.63
C ASP A 139 -3.32 -4.50 -14.81
N ASN A 140 -4.08 -3.61 -14.16
CA ASN A 140 -5.23 -4.00 -13.36
C ASN A 140 -6.43 -4.43 -14.23
N LYS A 141 -6.84 -5.70 -14.11
CA LYS A 141 -7.97 -6.28 -14.88
C LYS A 141 -9.27 -6.45 -14.09
N THR A 142 -9.34 -5.87 -12.90
CA THR A 142 -10.44 -6.10 -11.94
C THR A 142 -11.09 -4.82 -11.45
N LEU A 143 -10.35 -3.71 -11.37
CA LEU A 143 -10.87 -2.41 -10.93
C LEU A 143 -11.89 -1.88 -11.95
N LEU A 144 -13.07 -1.48 -11.47
CA LEU A 144 -14.21 -1.11 -12.32
C LEU A 144 -14.47 0.39 -12.35
N GLU A 145 -14.09 1.10 -11.28
CA GLU A 145 -14.28 2.53 -11.11
C GLU A 145 -13.02 3.16 -10.52
N PHE A 146 -12.68 4.35 -11.01
CA PHE A 146 -11.57 5.16 -10.52
C PHE A 146 -11.90 6.63 -10.81
N ASP A 147 -11.99 7.46 -9.76
CA ASP A 147 -12.35 8.88 -9.90
C ASP A 147 -11.09 9.74 -10.03
N LEU A 148 -10.94 10.40 -11.17
CA LEU A 148 -9.81 11.28 -11.50
C LEU A 148 -10.18 12.76 -11.46
N ARG A 149 -11.39 13.13 -11.02
CA ARG A 149 -11.79 14.54 -10.98
C ARG A 149 -10.89 15.34 -10.05
N LEU A 150 -10.58 16.58 -10.46
CA LEU A 150 -9.69 17.50 -9.74
C LEU A 150 -8.26 16.95 -9.54
N SER A 151 -7.83 16.00 -10.38
CA SER A 151 -6.44 15.57 -10.47
C SER A 151 -5.69 16.33 -11.58
N ASP A 152 -4.39 16.54 -11.42
CA ASP A 152 -3.52 17.15 -12.44
C ASP A 152 -3.00 16.10 -13.44
N VAL A 153 -3.86 15.14 -13.80
CA VAL A 153 -3.55 14.05 -14.73
C VAL A 153 -3.76 14.54 -16.16
N ALA A 154 -2.81 14.24 -17.06
CA ALA A 154 -2.94 14.58 -18.47
C ALA A 154 -4.21 13.96 -19.08
N GLN A 155 -4.92 14.72 -19.92
CA GLN A 155 -6.17 14.29 -20.55
C GLN A 155 -6.03 12.96 -21.31
N GLU A 156 -4.86 12.72 -21.92
CA GLU A 156 -4.54 11.45 -22.57
C GLU A 156 -4.50 10.27 -21.58
N SER A 157 -3.85 10.45 -20.43
CA SER A 157 -3.80 9.44 -19.38
C SER A 157 -5.18 9.16 -18.78
N GLU A 158 -5.97 10.21 -18.52
CA GLU A 158 -7.35 10.09 -18.04
C GLU A 158 -8.21 9.27 -19.02
N TYR A 159 -8.10 9.58 -20.32
CA TYR A 159 -8.80 8.86 -21.37
C TYR A 159 -8.46 7.37 -21.40
N LEU A 160 -7.16 7.03 -21.36
CA LEU A 160 -6.70 5.65 -21.42
C LEU A 160 -7.05 4.86 -20.15
N ILE A 161 -7.01 5.50 -18.98
CA ILE A 161 -7.53 4.93 -17.73
C ILE A 161 -9.03 4.62 -17.86
N GLY A 162 -9.81 5.54 -18.43
CA GLY A 162 -11.23 5.33 -18.71
C GLY A 162 -11.50 4.12 -19.61
N GLN A 163 -10.65 3.90 -20.63
CA GLN A 163 -10.74 2.72 -21.50
C GLN A 163 -10.45 1.42 -20.75
N ALA A 164 -9.42 1.39 -19.90
CA ALA A 164 -9.08 0.21 -19.09
C ALA A 164 -10.23 -0.17 -18.14
N LEU A 165 -10.85 0.80 -17.47
CA LEU A 165 -12.02 0.57 -16.62
C LEU A 165 -13.24 0.06 -17.40
N CYS A 166 -13.42 0.54 -18.64
CA CYS A 166 -14.49 0.06 -19.52
C CYS A 166 -14.27 -1.41 -19.90
N ALA A 167 -13.05 -1.78 -20.28
CA ALA A 167 -12.68 -3.16 -20.58
C ALA A 167 -12.89 -4.09 -19.38
N ASN A 168 -12.53 -3.64 -18.17
CA ASN A 168 -12.74 -4.40 -16.94
C ASN A 168 -14.22 -4.60 -16.62
N ARG A 169 -15.06 -3.57 -16.81
CA ARG A 169 -16.52 -3.66 -16.67
C ARG A 169 -17.14 -4.65 -17.64
N GLU A 170 -16.70 -4.65 -18.89
CA GLU A 170 -17.18 -5.61 -19.88
C GLU A 170 -16.75 -7.04 -19.53
N ALA A 171 -15.48 -7.25 -19.17
CA ALA A 171 -14.99 -8.55 -18.73
C ALA A 171 -15.74 -9.07 -17.48
N ALA A 172 -16.05 -8.19 -16.53
CA ALA A 172 -16.86 -8.52 -15.36
C ALA A 172 -18.30 -8.93 -15.73
N ARG A 173 -18.93 -8.23 -16.68
CA ARG A 173 -20.25 -8.63 -17.22
C ARG A 173 -20.20 -10.00 -17.87
N GLN A 174 -19.20 -10.26 -18.71
CA GLN A 174 -19.04 -11.55 -19.39
C GLN A 174 -18.84 -12.71 -18.41
N ARG A 175 -18.09 -12.49 -17.32
CA ARG A 175 -17.92 -13.47 -16.23
C ARG A 175 -19.24 -13.74 -15.50
N ALA A 176 -20.04 -12.70 -15.26
CA ALA A 176 -21.35 -12.85 -14.62
C ALA A 176 -22.36 -13.60 -15.51
N LEU A 177 -22.24 -13.48 -16.83
CA LEU A 177 -23.11 -14.15 -17.81
C LEU A 177 -22.71 -15.61 -18.09
N ASN A 178 -21.46 -16.01 -17.82
CA ASN A 178 -20.96 -17.37 -18.06
C ASN A 178 -20.37 -18.05 -16.80
N PRO A 179 -21.21 -18.53 -15.86
CA PRO A 179 -20.73 -19.19 -14.64
C PRO A 179 -20.09 -20.58 -14.87
N SER A 180 -20.21 -21.15 -16.07
CA SER A 180 -20.17 -22.61 -16.28
C SER A 180 -18.82 -23.21 -16.73
N HIS A 181 -17.70 -22.48 -16.71
CA HIS A 181 -16.41 -23.00 -17.20
C HIS A 181 -15.48 -23.59 -16.11
N PHE A 182 -16.01 -23.95 -14.94
CA PHE A 182 -15.24 -24.48 -13.80
C PHE A 182 -15.57 -25.91 -13.38
N ILE A 183 -16.16 -26.74 -14.25
CA ILE A 183 -16.24 -28.18 -14.02
C ILE A 183 -15.44 -28.90 -15.11
N SER A 184 -14.19 -29.25 -14.79
CA SER A 184 -13.46 -30.28 -15.55
C SER A 184 -14.16 -31.64 -15.37
N PRO A 185 -14.19 -32.52 -16.39
CA PRO A 185 -14.67 -33.87 -16.21
C PRO A 185 -13.67 -34.65 -15.34
N VAL A 186 -14.11 -35.07 -14.17
CA VAL A 186 -13.40 -36.05 -13.34
C VAL A 186 -13.15 -37.29 -14.20
N MET A 187 -11.88 -37.67 -14.32
CA MET A 187 -11.44 -38.88 -15.01
C MET A 187 -12.14 -40.11 -14.43
N ALA A 188 -13.01 -40.74 -15.20
CA ALA A 188 -13.36 -42.14 -14.99
C ALA A 188 -12.19 -43.01 -15.49
N LYS A 189 -11.22 -43.30 -14.62
CA LYS A 189 -10.36 -44.48 -14.79
C LYS A 189 -10.96 -45.62 -13.96
N GLY A 190 -11.70 -46.51 -14.63
CA GLY A 190 -12.02 -47.82 -14.07
C GLY A 190 -10.74 -48.66 -13.96
N PRO A 191 -10.63 -49.58 -12.99
CA PRO A 191 -9.48 -50.45 -12.87
C PRO A 191 -9.56 -51.56 -13.93
N GLU A 192 -8.59 -51.59 -14.84
CA GLU A 192 -8.30 -52.76 -15.66
C GLU A 192 -7.57 -53.79 -14.79
N ASN A 193 -8.19 -54.97 -14.65
CA ASN A 193 -7.65 -56.15 -14.00
C ASN A 193 -6.61 -56.82 -14.93
N PRO A 194 -5.40 -57.20 -14.48
CA PRO A 194 -4.56 -58.09 -15.25
C PRO A 194 -4.95 -59.54 -14.95
N ALA A 195 -5.31 -60.28 -15.99
CA ALA A 195 -5.28 -61.73 -16.00
C ALA A 195 -3.85 -62.18 -16.34
N GLY A 196 -3.28 -63.09 -15.55
CA GLY A 196 -1.99 -63.73 -15.80
C GLY A 196 -1.19 -63.97 -14.54
#